data_AF-A0A7C4DN39-F1
#
_entry.id   AF-A0A7C4DN39-F1
#
_cell.length_a   1.000
_cell.length_b   1.000
_cell.length_c   1.000
_cell.angle_alpha   90.00
_cell.angle_beta   90.00
_cell.angle_gamma   90.00
#
_symmetry.space_group_name_H-M   'P 1'
#
loop_
_entity.id
_entity.type
_entity.pdbx_description
1 polymer ?
#
loop_
_entity_poly.entity_id
_entity_poly.type
_entity_poly.pdbx_seq_one_letter_code
_entity_poly.pdbx_strand_id
1 'polypeptide(L)'
;MNIEQYVQCFENCTLRYLESLAMLGLLVEVREEECAQRRFKRLIGKLFNGKTVSSACCFDEETAQSVKIINTYVEIAKRSNAIGKLTVAEASKEGEL
;
A
#
# COMPACT_ATOMS: atom_id res chain seq x y z
N MET A 1 -16.56 10.00 3.83
CA MET A 1 -15.25 10.27 3.22
C MET A 1 -14.74 8.96 2.63
N ASN A 2 -14.64 8.82 1.30
CA ASN A 2 -14.20 7.56 0.70
C ASN A 2 -12.72 7.65 0.32
N ILE A 3 -11.83 7.21 1.22
CA ILE A 3 -10.38 7.14 1.00
C ILE A 3 -10.03 6.27 -0.23
N GLU A 4 -10.92 5.38 -0.66
CA GLU A 4 -10.71 4.52 -1.83
C GLU A 4 -10.46 5.29 -3.12
N GLN A 5 -10.95 6.54 -3.25
CA GLN A 5 -10.69 7.37 -4.43
C GLN A 5 -9.21 7.74 -4.60
N TYR A 6 -8.41 7.61 -3.54
CA TYR A 6 -6.96 7.85 -3.57
C TYR A 6 -6.15 6.57 -3.85
N VAL A 7 -6.82 5.41 -3.92
CA VAL A 7 -6.22 4.17 -4.42
C VAL A 7 -6.36 4.14 -5.93
N GLN A 8 -5.27 4.43 -6.63
CA GLN A 8 -5.20 4.57 -8.09
C GLN A 8 -4.77 3.28 -8.80
N CYS A 9 -4.22 2.31 -8.06
CA CYS A 9 -3.75 1.05 -8.63
C CYS A 9 -4.17 -0.14 -7.76
N PHE A 10 -4.76 -1.17 -8.39
CA PHE A 10 -5.19 -2.41 -7.74
C PHE A 10 -4.44 -3.64 -8.25
N GLU A 11 -3.94 -3.61 -9.48
CA GLU A 11 -3.25 -4.74 -10.09
C GLU A 11 -1.95 -4.30 -10.75
N ASN A 12 -0.93 -5.16 -10.66
CA ASN A 12 0.39 -4.93 -11.26
C ASN A 12 1.04 -3.59 -10.85
N CYS A 13 0.80 -3.16 -9.62
CA CYS A 13 1.35 -1.92 -9.09
C CYS A 13 2.86 -2.01 -8.86
N THR A 14 3.53 -0.87 -8.72
CA THR A 14 4.93 -0.87 -8.28
C THR A 14 5.02 -1.26 -6.81
N LEU A 15 6.14 -1.86 -6.39
CA LEU A 15 6.38 -2.16 -4.97
C LEU A 15 6.28 -0.89 -4.09
N ARG A 16 6.82 0.24 -4.59
CA ARG A 16 6.74 1.55 -3.93
C ARG A 16 5.31 2.02 -3.70
N TYR A 17 4.37 1.64 -4.58
CA TYR A 17 2.97 1.98 -4.40
C TYR A 17 2.41 1.28 -3.16
N LEU A 18 2.67 -0.02 -3.00
CA LEU A 18 2.26 -0.78 -1.82
C LEU A 18 2.94 -0.29 -0.54
N GLU A 19 4.23 0.07 -0.61
CA GLU A 19 4.96 0.69 0.50
C GLU A 19 4.30 2.02 0.93
N SER A 20 3.91 2.85 -0.04
CA SER A 20 3.23 4.12 0.20
C SER A 20 1.85 3.90 0.85
N LEU A 21 1.09 2.92 0.38
CA LEU A 21 -0.18 2.54 1.01
C LEU A 21 0.00 2.07 2.45
N ALA A 22 1.06 1.32 2.74
CA ALA A 22 1.41 0.91 4.11
C ALA A 22 1.80 2.12 4.98
N MET A 23 2.62 3.03 4.45
CA MET A 23 3.03 4.26 5.14
C MET A 23 1.83 5.15 5.49
N LEU A 24 0.84 5.23 4.61
CA LEU A 24 -0.42 5.94 4.84
C LEU A 24 -1.37 5.20 5.80
N GLY A 25 -1.01 3.98 6.23
CA GLY A 25 -1.85 3.13 7.09
C GLY A 25 -3.03 2.48 6.35
N LEU A 26 -3.09 2.55 5.02
CA LEU A 26 -4.17 1.97 4.24
C LEU A 26 -4.03 0.46 4.03
N LEU A 27 -2.79 -0.03 4.04
CA LEU A 27 -2.48 -1.45 3.96
C LEU A 27 -2.47 -2.06 5.37
N VAL A 28 -3.12 -3.22 5.55
CA VAL A 28 -3.21 -3.90 6.86
C VAL A 28 -2.47 -5.24 6.90
N GLU A 29 -2.18 -5.82 5.73
CA GLU A 29 -1.49 -7.10 5.59
C GLU A 29 -0.80 -7.15 4.23
N VAL A 30 0.33 -7.86 4.14
CA VAL A 30 0.98 -8.20 2.87
C VAL A 30 1.49 -9.64 2.90
N ARG A 31 1.40 -10.33 1.76
CA ARG A 31 1.97 -11.66 1.56
C ARG A 31 2.65 -11.75 0.20
N GLU A 32 3.62 -12.64 0.07
CA GLU A 32 4.27 -12.95 -1.20
C GLU A 32 3.51 -14.05 -1.95
N GLU A 33 3.50 -13.96 -3.28
CA GLU A 33 3.07 -15.03 -4.19
C GLU A 33 4.14 -15.27 -5.25
N GLU A 34 4.39 -16.53 -5.58
CA GLU A 34 5.29 -16.92 -6.67
C GLU A 34 4.68 -16.55 -8.03
N CYS A 35 5.51 -16.01 -8.92
CA CYS A 35 5.12 -15.76 -10.31
C CYS A 35 5.50 -16.95 -11.22
N ALA A 36 5.08 -16.91 -12.48
CA ALA A 36 5.40 -17.96 -13.46
C ALA A 36 6.90 -18.15 -13.69
N GLN A 37 7.69 -17.07 -13.57
CA GLN A 37 9.14 -17.11 -13.74
C GLN A 37 9.84 -17.39 -12.41
N ARG A 38 10.84 -18.27 -12.44
CA ARG A 38 11.65 -18.60 -11.25
C ARG A 38 12.33 -17.34 -10.70
N ARG A 39 12.36 -17.21 -9.37
CA ARG A 39 12.91 -16.06 -8.63
C ARG A 39 12.12 -14.76 -8.79
N PHE A 40 10.95 -14.82 -9.42
CA PHE A 40 10.04 -13.68 -9.46
C PHE A 40 8.87 -13.93 -8.53
N LYS A 41 8.60 -12.94 -7.69
CA LYS A 41 7.46 -12.93 -6.80
C LYS A 41 6.67 -11.65 -7.02
N ARG A 42 5.42 -11.66 -6.58
CA ARG A 42 4.60 -10.46 -6.44
C ARG A 42 4.09 -10.35 -5.02
N LEU A 43 3.78 -9.13 -4.60
CA LEU A 43 3.17 -8.86 -3.32
C LEU A 43 1.66 -8.74 -3.49
N ILE A 44 0.92 -9.38 -2.59
CA ILE A 44 -0.52 -9.23 -2.44
C ILE A 44 -0.78 -8.54 -1.12
N GLY A 45 -1.31 -7.33 -1.18
CA GLY A 45 -1.63 -6.52 -0.03
C GLY A 45 -3.13 -6.43 0.22
N LYS A 46 -3.54 -6.50 1.49
CA LYS A 46 -4.93 -6.28 1.90
C LYS A 46 -5.08 -4.86 2.43
N LEU A 47 -6.06 -4.14 1.91
CA LEU A 47 -6.42 -2.80 2.37
C LEU A 47 -7.35 -2.87 3.59
N PHE A 48 -7.44 -1.77 4.33
CA PHE A 48 -8.29 -1.65 5.52
C PHE A 48 -9.78 -1.93 5.27
N ASN A 49 -10.25 -1.74 4.05
CA ASN A 49 -11.62 -2.02 3.61
C ASN A 49 -11.81 -3.47 3.08
N GLY A 50 -10.79 -4.31 3.19
CA GLY A 50 -10.81 -5.69 2.70
C GLY A 50 -10.53 -5.88 1.21
N LYS A 51 -10.37 -4.80 0.42
CA LYS A 51 -9.95 -4.89 -0.98
C LYS A 51 -8.49 -5.36 -1.07
N THR A 52 -8.14 -5.95 -2.20
CA THR A 52 -6.79 -6.44 -2.46
C THR A 52 -6.09 -5.55 -3.48
N VAL A 53 -4.80 -5.32 -3.27
CA VAL A 53 -3.90 -4.70 -4.25
C VAL A 53 -2.75 -5.67 -4.53
N SER A 54 -2.26 -5.70 -5.77
CA SER A 54 -1.13 -6.55 -6.14
C SER A 54 -0.02 -5.75 -6.81
N SER A 55 1.22 -6.15 -6.57
CA SER A 55 2.36 -5.65 -7.33
C SER A 55 2.52 -6.39 -8.65
N ALA A 56 3.30 -5.82 -9.57
CA ALA A 56 3.89 -6.56 -10.66
C ALA A 56 4.86 -7.63 -10.12
N CYS A 57 5.20 -8.61 -10.96
CA CYS A 57 6.24 -9.57 -10.64
C CYS A 57 7.62 -8.88 -10.64
N CYS A 58 8.31 -8.95 -9.51
CA CYS A 58 9.65 -8.39 -9.31
C CYS A 58 10.59 -9.51 -8.82
N PHE A 59 11.89 -9.24 -8.76
CA PHE A 59 12.82 -10.22 -8.22
C PHE A 59 12.54 -10.48 -6.73
N ASP A 60 12.76 -11.72 -6.30
CA ASP A 60 12.59 -12.18 -4.92
C ASP A 60 13.33 -11.32 -3.88
N GLU A 61 14.51 -10.81 -4.23
CA GLU A 61 15.28 -9.90 -3.39
C GLU A 61 14.58 -8.54 -3.20
N GLU A 62 13.98 -8.00 -4.26
CA GLU A 62 13.24 -6.73 -4.22
C GLU A 62 11.96 -6.89 -3.40
N THR A 63 11.20 -7.98 -3.62
CA THR A 63 9.98 -8.24 -2.85
C THR A 63 10.28 -8.44 -1.37
N ALA A 64 11.34 -9.18 -1.04
CA ALA A 64 11.74 -9.42 0.34
C ALA A 64 12.11 -8.12 1.08
N GLN A 65 12.75 -7.17 0.40
CA GLN A 65 13.02 -5.85 0.97
C GLN A 65 11.73 -5.06 1.20
N SER A 66 10.85 -4.99 0.20
CA SER A 66 9.58 -4.26 0.32
C SER A 66 8.66 -4.85 1.40
N VAL A 67 8.64 -6.17 1.59
CA VAL A 67 7.88 -6.83 2.67
C VAL A 67 8.33 -6.33 4.05
N LYS A 68 9.64 -6.17 4.27
CA LYS A 68 10.17 -5.64 5.55
C LYS A 68 9.72 -4.20 5.80
N ILE A 69 9.78 -3.36 4.75
CA ILE A 69 9.35 -1.95 4.80
C ILE A 69 7.86 -1.89 5.13
N ILE A 70 7.04 -2.63 4.36
CA ILE A 70 5.59 -2.67 4.52
C ILE A 70 5.22 -3.13 5.93
N ASN A 71 5.78 -4.25 6.41
CA ASN A 71 5.46 -4.78 7.74
C ASN A 71 5.81 -3.78 8.85
N THR A 72 6.91 -3.04 8.70
CA THR A 72 7.29 -1.98 9.65
C THR A 72 6.20 -0.90 9.72
N TYR A 73 5.74 -0.40 8.57
CA TYR A 73 4.69 0.62 8.53
C TYR A 73 3.33 0.11 9.01
N VAL A 74 2.97 -1.13 8.67
CA VAL A 74 1.73 -1.77 9.15
C VAL A 74 1.72 -1.84 10.68
N GLU A 75 2.83 -2.24 11.30
CA GLU A 75 2.93 -2.30 12.77
C GLU A 75 2.87 -0.91 13.41
N ILE A 76 3.51 0.09 12.80
CA ILE A 76 3.41 1.49 13.26
C ILE A 76 1.96 1.99 13.14
N ALA A 77 1.29 1.71 12.03
CA ALA A 77 -0.09 2.12 11.77
C ALA A 77 -1.08 1.50 12.78
N LYS A 78 -0.90 0.22 13.12
CA LYS A 78 -1.68 -0.48 14.17
C LYS A 78 -1.53 0.19 15.53
N ARG A 79 -0.29 0.47 15.95
CA ARG A 79 0.00 1.09 17.27
C ARG A 79 -0.52 2.52 17.39
N SER A 80 -0.56 3.24 16.27
CA SER A 80 -0.93 4.66 16.24
C SER A 80 -2.39 4.93 15.89
N ASN A 81 -3.18 3.90 15.57
CA ASN A 81 -4.52 4.02 15.01
C ASN A 81 -4.58 4.97 13.79
N ALA A 82 -3.62 4.81 12.86
CA ALA A 82 -3.40 5.76 11.76
C ALA A 82 -4.65 5.96 10.90
N ILE A 83 -5.38 4.89 10.55
CA ILE A 83 -6.60 4.95 9.72
C ILE A 83 -7.65 5.87 10.34
N GLY A 84 -7.87 5.78 11.66
CA GLY A 84 -8.84 6.61 12.38
C GLY A 84 -8.46 8.09 12.45
N LYS A 85 -7.25 8.46 12.05
CA LYS A 85 -6.72 9.82 12.05
C LYS A 85 -6.63 10.44 10.65
N LEU A 86 -6.89 9.68 9.59
CA LEU A 86 -6.82 10.18 8.23
C LEU A 86 -7.98 11.15 7.96
N THR A 87 -7.64 12.37 7.56
CA THR A 87 -8.58 13.40 7.11
C THR A 87 -8.22 13.85 5.70
N VAL A 88 -9.21 14.00 4.83
CA VAL A 88 -9.01 14.62 3.53
C VAL A 88 -8.99 16.12 3.79
N ALA A 89 -7.87 16.77 3.50
CA ALA A 89 -7.83 18.23 3.49
C ALA A 89 -8.73 18.73 2.35
N GLU A 90 -9.72 19.54 2.67
CA GLU A 90 -10.44 20.32 1.66
C GLU A 90 -9.45 21.29 1.03
N ALA A 91 -9.37 21.33 -0.29
CA ALA A 91 -8.55 22.30 -0.98
C ALA A 91 -9.13 23.69 -0.69
N SER A 92 -8.45 24.47 0.16
CA SER A 92 -8.72 25.90 0.28
C SER A 92 -8.56 26.50 -1.11
N LYS A 93 -9.65 27.01 -1.69
CA LYS A 93 -9.59 27.89 -2.85
C LYS A 93 -8.93 29.20 -2.42
N GLU A 94 -7.62 29.22 -2.33
CA GLU A 94 -6.85 30.46 -2.24
C GLU A 94 -6.11 30.67 -3.56
N GLY A 95 -6.60 31.62 -4.37
CA GLY A 95 -5.87 32.15 -5.52
C GLY A 95 -6.62 32.23 -6.85
N GLU A 96 -7.86 32.72 -6.89
CA GLU A 96 -8.34 33.48 -8.06
C GLU A 96 -8.07 34.96 -7.75
N LEU A 97 -6.95 35.48 -8.29
CA LEU A 97 -6.63 36.91 -8.40
C LEU A 97 -6.57 37.26 -9.88
#